data_AF-A0A9E4V080-F1
#
_entry.id   AF-A0A9E4V080-F1
#
_cell.length_a   1.000
_cell.length_b   1.000
_cell.length_c   1.000
_cell.angle_alpha   90.00
_cell.angle_beta   90.00
_cell.angle_gamma   90.00
#
_symmetry.space_group_name_H-M   'P 1'
#
loop_
_entity.id
_entity.type
_entity.pdbx_description
1 polymer ?
#
loop_
_entity_poly.entity_id
_entity_poly.type
_entity_poly.pdbx_seq_one_letter_code
_entity_poly.pdbx_strand_id
1 'polypeptide(L)'
;GWDTAVRIVDPRYYGGQKSKLLLALEEMRSLGCSFLVAGRADAKGFHTVAEVDVPADFGKMFRQVPESAFRSDISSTGLRLAGKPPE
;
A
#
# COMPACT_ATOMS: atom_id res chain seq x y z
N GLY A 1 0.74 -1.46 2.68
CA GLY A 1 -0.65 -1.28 3.17
C GLY A 1 -1.28 -0.07 2.48
N TRP A 2 -2.53 0.25 2.80
CA TRP A 2 -3.29 1.34 2.15
C TRP A 2 -2.54 2.69 2.12
N ASP A 3 -1.96 3.12 3.24
CA ASP A 3 -1.19 4.39 3.33
C ASP A 3 -0.05 4.45 2.30
N THR A 4 0.68 3.35 2.13
CA THR A 4 1.75 3.25 1.13
C THR A 4 1.20 3.38 -0.29
N ALA A 5 0.06 2.77 -0.59
CA ALA A 5 -0.55 2.84 -1.92
C ALA A 5 -0.97 4.28 -2.26
N VAL A 6 -1.57 5.00 -1.31
CA VAL A 6 -1.90 6.43 -1.46
C VAL A 6 -0.64 7.24 -1.76
N ARG A 7 0.46 6.99 -1.04
CA ARG A 7 1.73 7.69 -1.26
C ARG A 7 2.35 7.41 -2.63
N ILE A 8 2.22 6.18 -3.15
CA ILE A 8 2.74 5.82 -4.48
C ILE A 8 2.02 6.60 -5.59
N VAL A 9 0.74 6.93 -5.42
CA VAL A 9 -0.03 7.68 -6.42
C VAL A 9 -0.12 9.19 -6.14
N ASP A 10 0.51 9.67 -5.06
CA ASP A 10 0.46 11.07 -4.67
C ASP A 10 1.59 11.86 -5.37
N PRO A 11 1.28 12.84 -6.24
CA PRO A 11 2.26 13.63 -6.96
C PRO A 11 3.28 14.36 -6.08
N ARG A 12 2.97 14.60 -4.79
CA ARG A 12 3.90 15.25 -3.86
C ARG A 12 5.21 14.48 -3.70
N TYR A 13 5.19 13.16 -3.86
CA TYR A 13 6.39 12.31 -3.81
C TYR A 13 7.19 12.33 -5.11
N TYR A 14 6.64 12.93 -6.17
CA TYR A 14 7.26 13.06 -7.49
C TYR A 14 7.58 14.53 -7.80
N GLY A 15 7.90 15.31 -6.76
CA GLY A 15 8.21 16.74 -6.88
C GLY A 15 7.00 17.58 -7.28
N GLY A 16 5.79 17.15 -6.91
CA GLY A 16 4.53 17.81 -7.25
C GLY A 16 4.09 17.66 -8.70
N GLN A 17 4.80 16.86 -9.51
CA GLN A 17 4.58 16.77 -10.95
C GLN A 17 3.87 15.48 -11.33
N LYS A 18 2.63 15.60 -11.81
CA LYS A 18 1.83 14.46 -12.27
C LYS A 18 2.50 13.70 -13.43
N SER A 19 3.21 14.38 -14.32
CA SER A 19 3.98 13.76 -15.40
C SER A 19 5.06 12.81 -14.87
N LYS A 20 5.78 13.19 -13.81
CA LYS A 20 6.80 12.34 -13.17
C LYS A 20 6.20 11.12 -12.47
N LEU A 21 5.03 11.28 -11.84
CA LEU A 21 4.26 10.17 -11.30
C LEU A 21 3.91 9.15 -12.40
N LEU A 22 3.36 9.61 -13.53
CA LEU A 22 2.96 8.74 -14.63
C LEU A 22 4.17 8.00 -15.24
N LEU A 23 5.31 8.69 -15.41
CA LEU A 23 6.55 8.06 -15.88
C LEU A 23 7.03 6.97 -14.92
N ALA A 24 7.00 7.22 -13.61
CA ALA A 24 7.40 6.24 -12.62
C ALA A 24 6.46 5.01 -12.61
N LEU A 25 5.14 5.23 -12.71
CA LEU A 25 4.17 4.13 -12.79
C LEU A 25 4.34 3.32 -14.07
N GLU A 26 4.64 3.97 -15.20
CA GLU A 26 4.95 3.30 -16.47
C GLU A 26 6.22 2.46 -16.37
N GLU A 27 7.28 2.99 -15.75
CA GLU A 27 8.52 2.24 -15.53
C GLU A 27 8.25 0.99 -14.67
N MET A 28 7.52 1.14 -13.56
CA MET A 28 7.11 0.02 -12.72
C MET A 28 6.27 -1.00 -13.50
N ARG A 29 5.36 -0.54 -14.37
CA ARG A 29 4.53 -1.41 -15.21
C ARG A 29 5.38 -2.21 -16.19
N SER A 30 6.33 -1.54 -16.84
CA SER A 30 7.27 -2.14 -17.82
C SER A 30 8.15 -3.21 -17.17
N LEU A 31 8.50 -3.03 -15.89
CA LEU A 31 9.23 -4.01 -15.08
C LEU A 31 8.35 -5.17 -14.58
N GLY A 32 7.04 -5.17 -14.88
CA GLY A 32 6.09 -6.19 -14.42
C GLY A 32 5.70 -6.05 -12.95
N CYS A 33 5.95 -4.91 -12.32
CA CYS A 33 5.63 -4.69 -10.92
C CYS A 33 4.11 -4.58 -10.71
N SER A 34 3.64 -5.15 -9.61
CA SER A 34 2.25 -5.06 -9.15
C SER A 34 2.23 -4.79 -7.65
N PHE A 35 1.27 -4.00 -7.19
CA PHE A 35 1.10 -3.63 -5.80
C PHE A 35 -0.10 -4.37 -5.20
N LEU A 36 0.19 -5.17 -4.18
CA LEU A 36 -0.81 -5.78 -3.33
C LEU A 36 -1.09 -4.86 -2.13
N VAL A 37 -2.30 -4.30 -2.10
CA VAL A 37 -2.71 -3.29 -1.11
C VAL A 37 -3.65 -3.93 -0.10
N ALA A 38 -3.13 -4.20 1.10
CA ALA A 38 -3.97 -4.51 2.25
C ALA A 38 -4.74 -3.25 2.66
N GLY A 39 -6.07 -3.39 2.77
CA GLY A 39 -6.94 -2.35 3.30
C GLY A 39 -6.61 -2.00 4.74
N ARG A 40 -7.09 -0.84 5.20
CA ARG A 40 -6.86 -0.35 6.56
C ARG A 40 -8.19 -0.05 7.24
N ALA A 41 -8.44 -0.66 8.38
CA ALA A 41 -9.53 -0.24 9.27
C ALA A 41 -9.07 0.93 10.15
N ASP A 42 -9.89 1.97 10.27
CA ASP A 42 -9.79 2.97 11.33
C ASP A 42 -11.17 3.33 11.90
N ALA A 43 -11.21 4.30 12.82
CA ALA A 43 -12.44 4.70 13.52
C ALA A 43 -13.57 5.19 12.58
N LYS A 44 -13.25 5.56 11.33
CA LYS A 44 -14.21 6.07 10.33
C LYS A 44 -14.67 5.01 9.33
N GLY A 45 -14.03 3.83 9.29
CA GLY A 45 -14.41 2.76 8.37
C GLY A 45 -13.22 1.94 7.86
N PHE A 46 -13.47 1.12 6.84
CA PHE A 46 -12.47 0.28 6.20
C PHE A 46 -12.05 0.87 4.85
N HIS A 47 -10.80 1.31 4.78
CA HIS A 47 -10.21 1.90 3.59
C HIS A 47 -9.64 0.85 2.65
N THR A 48 -10.03 0.92 1.37
CA THR A 48 -9.64 -0.05 0.34
C THR A 48 -8.85 0.57 -0.79
N VAL A 49 -8.29 -0.26 -1.67
CA VAL A 49 -7.60 0.21 -2.88
C VAL A 49 -8.53 1.02 -3.79
N ALA A 50 -9.84 0.83 -3.70
CA ALA A 50 -10.83 1.57 -4.51
C ALA A 50 -10.91 3.06 -4.13
N GLU A 51 -10.44 3.44 -2.95
CA GLU A 51 -10.37 4.84 -2.50
C GLU A 51 -9.02 5.50 -2.83
N VAL A 52 -8.08 4.75 -3.41
CA VAL A 52 -6.80 5.28 -3.86
C VAL A 52 -7.01 5.91 -5.24
N ASP A 53 -6.63 7.18 -5.41
CA ASP A 53 -6.73 7.91 -6.68
C ASP A 53 -5.67 7.43 -7.70
N VAL A 54 -5.85 6.20 -8.20
CA VAL A 54 -4.96 5.60 -9.19
C VAL A 54 -5.35 6.10 -10.58
N PRO A 55 -4.40 6.58 -11.41
CA PRO A 55 -4.72 6.92 -12.79
C PRO A 55 -5.24 5.69 -13.56
N ALA A 56 -6.24 5.88 -14.42
CA ALA A 56 -7.02 4.80 -15.04
C ALA A 56 -6.17 3.71 -15.70
N ASP A 57 -5.09 4.09 -16.39
CA ASP A 57 -4.16 3.16 -17.06
C ASP A 57 -3.40 2.22 -16.11
N PHE A 58 -3.26 2.59 -14.84
CA PHE A 58 -2.46 1.87 -13.84
C PHE A 58 -3.32 1.13 -12.80
N GLY A 59 -4.65 1.25 -12.83
CA GLY A 59 -5.54 0.60 -11.87
C GLY A 59 -5.30 -0.91 -11.71
N LYS A 60 -4.96 -1.60 -12.81
CA LYS A 60 -4.68 -3.06 -12.81
C LYS A 60 -3.41 -3.44 -12.04
N MET A 61 -2.49 -2.50 -11.82
CA MET A 61 -1.28 -2.72 -11.03
C MET A 61 -1.58 -2.76 -9.54
N PHE A 62 -2.64 -2.11 -9.07
CA PHE A 62 -3.00 -2.05 -7.66
C PHE A 62 -4.16 -3.01 -7.38
N ARG A 63 -3.87 -4.11 -6.70
CA ARG A 63 -4.87 -5.11 -6.33
C ARG A 63 -5.10 -5.11 -4.83
N GLN A 64 -6.36 -5.18 -4.44
CA GLN A 64 -6.72 -5.33 -3.04
C GLN A 64 -6.31 -6.72 -2.54
N VAL A 65 -5.68 -6.76 -1.37
CA VAL A 65 -5.51 -8.01 -0.62
C VAL A 65 -6.76 -8.21 0.24
N PRO A 66 -7.46 -9.35 0.16
CA PRO A 66 -8.58 -9.65 1.03
C PRO A 66 -8.14 -9.68 2.50
N GLU A 67 -8.95 -9.12 3.40
CA GLU A 67 -8.69 -9.15 4.85
C GLU A 67 -8.47 -10.59 5.35
N SER A 68 -9.22 -11.56 4.80
CA SER A 68 -9.11 -12.98 5.12
C SER A 68 -7.73 -13.58 4.83
N ALA A 69 -6.92 -12.96 3.96
CA ALA A 69 -5.56 -13.41 3.64
C ALA A 69 -4.47 -12.68 4.47
N PHE A 70 -4.82 -11.57 5.15
CA PHE A 70 -3.88 -10.72 5.88
C PHE A 70 -4.10 -10.68 7.39
N ARG A 71 -5.02 -11.50 7.94
CA ARG A 71 -5.10 -11.78 9.37
C ARG A 71 -3.92 -12.68 9.79
N SER A 72 -2.74 -12.09 9.88
CA SER A 72 -1.70 -12.61 10.77
C SER A 72 -1.64 -11.65 11.95
N ASP A 73 -2.32 -12.00 13.04
CA ASP A 73 -2.44 -11.25 14.29
C ASP A 73 -1.11 -11.25 15.08
N ILE A 74 -0.01 -11.00 14.37
CA ILE A 74 1.34 -11.00 14.92
C ILE A 74 1.93 -9.63 14.65
N SER A 75 1.72 -8.71 15.59
CA SER A 75 2.44 -7.44 15.57
C SER A 75 3.94 -7.69 15.82
N SER A 76 4.82 -7.04 15.07
CA SER A 76 6.27 -7.10 15.31
C SER A 76 6.66 -6.61 16.72
N THR A 77 5.78 -5.84 17.36
CA THR A 77 5.92 -5.41 18.76
C THR A 77 5.70 -6.58 19.73
N GLY A 78 4.69 -7.42 19.50
CA GLY A 78 4.46 -8.64 20.29
C GLY A 78 5.63 -9.63 20.20
N LEU A 79 6.19 -9.82 19.01
CA LEU A 79 7.36 -10.68 18.81
C LEU A 79 8.61 -10.16 19.54
N ARG A 80 8.82 -8.84 19.58
CA ARG A 80 9.96 -8.23 20.30
C ARG A 80 9.84 -8.36 21.81
N LEU A 81 8.63 -8.30 22.35
CA LEU A 81 8.39 -8.47 23.79
C LEU A 81 8.54 -9.94 24.23
N ALA A 82 8.15 -10.89 23.37
CA ALA A 82 8.30 -12.34 23.63
C ALA A 82 9.76 -12.85 23.58
N GLY A 83 10.67 -12.07 22.99
CA GLY A 83 12.10 -12.44 22.87
C GLY A 83 13.00 -11.87 23.97
N LYS A 84 12.48 -11.16 24.98
CA LYS A 84 13.30 -10.62 26.06
C LYS A 84 13.51 -11.71 27.13
N PRO A 85 14.74 -12.21 27.35
CA PRO A 85 14.99 -13.10 28.49
C PRO A 85 14.70 -12.35 29.80
N PRO A 86 14.18 -13.03 30.83
CA PRO A 86 14.02 -12.43 32.15
C PRO A 86 15.40 -12.02 32.68
N GLU A 87 15.46 -10.81 33.25
CA GLU A 87 16.62 -10.28 33.99
C GLU A 87 16.85 -11.06 35.28
#